data_AF-A0A7V0R005-F1
#
_entry.id   AF-A0A7V0R005-F1
#
_cell.length_a   1.000
_cell.length_b   1.000
_cell.length_c   1.000
_cell.angle_alpha   90.00
_cell.angle_beta   90.00
_cell.angle_gamma   90.00
#
_symmetry.space_group_name_H-M   'P 1'
#
loop_
_entity.id
_entity.type
_entity.pdbx_description
1 polymer ?
#
loop_
_entity_poly.entity_id
_entity_poly.type
_entity_poly.pdbx_seq_one_letter_code
_entity_poly.pdbx_strand_id
1 'polypeptide(L)'
;MPDIIILIIILAIFFEISNGWNDSANAIATVVSTRVLTPVKAVLLAGSMNVLGALMFTAVAKTIGKGIVDPNAVRDIVIVSALIAGFLWNAAMTRLGLPVSASHALIGSLIGAAMAFGGFGILNIAGLKKIFTALLASPILGIFVGYYFMKLILKLFGKFPPGAVNRNFGRLQILSSSFMAFSHGSNDAQKVMGIITLALFSKGMIPSIEVPVWVILICAFSMGLGTAFGGWRVIKTLGVN
;
A
#
# COMPACT_ATOMS: atom_id res chain seq x y z
N MET A 1 18.47 -18.89 13.94
CA MET A 1 18.14 -19.72 12.76
C MET A 1 17.77 -18.79 11.60
N PRO A 2 18.59 -18.75 10.53
CA PRO A 2 18.32 -17.95 9.33
C PRO A 2 17.00 -18.34 8.63
N ASP A 3 16.54 -19.57 8.83
CA ASP A 3 15.33 -20.15 8.24
C ASP A 3 14.06 -19.32 8.51
N ILE A 4 13.94 -18.75 9.72
CA ILE A 4 12.76 -17.95 10.09
C ILE A 4 12.74 -16.59 9.37
N ILE A 5 13.91 -15.99 9.11
CA ILE A 5 13.96 -14.72 8.36
C ILE A 5 13.56 -14.94 6.90
N ILE A 6 14.00 -16.05 6.30
CA ILE A 6 13.58 -16.44 4.95
C ILE A 6 12.05 -16.59 4.90
N LEU A 7 11.46 -17.25 5.90
CA LEU A 7 10.01 -17.37 6.01
C LEU A 7 9.32 -16.00 6.12
N ILE A 8 9.84 -15.09 6.95
CA ILE A 8 9.30 -13.73 7.07
C ILE A 8 9.34 -13.01 5.73
N ILE A 9 10.45 -13.09 4.99
CA ILE A 9 10.59 -12.47 3.67
C ILE A 9 9.58 -13.05 2.69
N ILE A 10 9.41 -14.37 2.65
CA ILE A 10 8.43 -15.02 1.76
C ILE A 10 7.00 -14.57 2.09
N LEU A 11 6.62 -14.56 3.38
CA LEU A 11 5.30 -14.12 3.82
C LEU A 11 5.06 -12.63 3.54
N ALA A 12 6.08 -11.81 3.75
CA ALA A 12 6.08 -10.39 3.44
C ALA A 12 5.86 -10.15 1.93
N ILE A 13 6.54 -10.91 1.06
CA ILE A 13 6.33 -10.88 -0.39
C ILE A 13 4.88 -11.27 -0.74
N PHE A 14 4.34 -12.34 -0.14
CA PHE A 14 2.95 -12.73 -0.40
C PHE A 14 1.94 -11.66 0.05
N PHE A 15 2.16 -11.06 1.21
CA PHE A 15 1.36 -9.93 1.66
C PHE A 15 1.45 -8.76 0.67
N GLU A 16 2.66 -8.39 0.24
CA GLU A 16 2.89 -7.28 -0.70
C GLU A 16 2.22 -7.51 -2.06
N ILE A 17 2.33 -8.74 -2.60
CA ILE A 17 1.64 -9.14 -3.82
C ILE A 17 0.12 -9.05 -3.63
N SER A 18 -0.41 -9.53 -2.49
CA SER A 18 -1.84 -9.43 -2.20
C SER A 18 -2.31 -7.97 -2.09
N ASN A 19 -1.45 -7.09 -1.59
CA ASN A 19 -1.71 -5.65 -1.48
C ASN A 19 -1.80 -5.01 -2.87
N GLY A 20 -0.75 -5.18 -3.69
CA GLY A 20 -0.79 -4.72 -5.08
C GLY A 20 -1.99 -5.26 -5.85
N TRP A 21 -2.42 -6.49 -5.55
CA TRP A 21 -3.58 -7.10 -6.19
C TRP A 21 -4.90 -6.41 -5.81
N ASN A 22 -5.17 -6.16 -4.52
CA ASN A 22 -6.38 -5.45 -4.07
C ASN A 22 -6.40 -4.01 -4.57
N ASP A 23 -5.32 -3.27 -4.29
CA ASP A 23 -5.28 -1.82 -4.43
C ASP A 23 -4.96 -1.36 -5.86
N SER A 24 -4.63 -2.29 -6.76
CA SER A 24 -4.57 -2.02 -8.21
C SER A 24 -5.83 -1.32 -8.72
N ALA A 25 -6.98 -1.60 -8.10
CA ALA A 25 -8.25 -1.02 -8.47
C ALA A 25 -8.28 0.52 -8.29
N ASN A 26 -7.57 1.07 -7.31
CA ASN A 26 -7.58 2.50 -7.00
C ASN A 26 -7.01 3.36 -8.15
N ALA A 27 -5.99 2.86 -8.86
CA ALA A 27 -5.37 3.57 -9.98
C ALA A 27 -5.96 3.15 -11.35
N ILE A 28 -6.44 1.92 -11.48
CA ILE A 28 -6.86 1.33 -12.77
C ILE A 28 -8.34 1.57 -13.07
N ALA A 29 -9.23 1.53 -12.06
CA ALA A 29 -10.67 1.54 -12.28
C ALA A 29 -11.15 2.80 -13.03
N THR A 30 -10.58 3.96 -12.70
CA THR A 30 -10.98 5.23 -13.33
C THR A 30 -10.62 5.26 -14.82
N VAL A 31 -9.38 4.92 -15.19
CA VAL A 31 -8.90 5.02 -16.59
C VAL A 31 -9.43 3.93 -17.50
N VAL A 32 -9.82 2.78 -16.93
CA VAL A 32 -10.43 1.68 -17.67
C VAL A 32 -11.93 1.92 -17.88
N SER A 33 -12.65 2.40 -16.86
CA SER A 33 -14.10 2.72 -16.97
C SER A 33 -14.36 3.85 -17.97
N THR A 34 -13.51 4.88 -18.01
CA THR A 34 -13.59 5.96 -19.00
C THR A 34 -13.05 5.58 -20.38
N ARG A 35 -12.57 4.34 -20.56
CA ARG A 35 -12.00 3.81 -21.82
C ARG A 35 -10.81 4.61 -22.36
N VAL A 36 -10.12 5.35 -21.48
CA VAL A 36 -8.89 6.08 -21.83
C VAL A 36 -7.74 5.11 -22.09
N LEU A 37 -7.65 4.04 -21.28
CA LEU A 37 -6.68 2.97 -21.47
C LEU A 37 -7.38 1.61 -21.56
N THR A 38 -6.77 0.71 -22.35
CA THR A 38 -7.16 -0.71 -22.29
C THR A 38 -6.70 -1.31 -20.95
N PRO A 39 -7.39 -2.36 -20.46
CA PRO A 39 -7.05 -3.00 -19.18
C PRO A 39 -5.57 -3.37 -19.06
N VAL A 40 -4.97 -3.96 -20.11
CA VAL A 40 -3.55 -4.35 -20.13
C VAL A 40 -2.63 -3.13 -19.99
N LYS A 41 -2.90 -2.04 -20.72
CA LYS A 41 -2.08 -0.82 -20.65
C LYS A 41 -2.18 -0.15 -19.28
N ALA A 42 -3.38 -0.14 -18.68
CA ALA A 42 -3.59 0.43 -17.36
C ALA A 42 -2.84 -0.36 -16.28
N VAL A 43 -2.85 -1.69 -16.35
CA VAL A 43 -2.10 -2.57 -15.45
C VAL A 43 -0.58 -2.36 -15.57
N LEU A 44 -0.04 -2.30 -16.79
CA LEU A 44 1.39 -2.06 -17.00
C LEU A 44 1.84 -0.67 -16.50
N LEU A 45 1.02 0.34 -16.74
CA LEU A 45 1.25 1.69 -16.23
C LEU A 45 1.24 1.71 -14.69
N ALA A 46 0.20 1.16 -14.07
CA ALA A 46 0.07 1.14 -12.62
C ALA A 46 1.18 0.33 -11.96
N GLY A 47 1.50 -0.86 -12.49
CA GLY A 47 2.58 -1.70 -11.98
C GLY A 47 3.95 -1.03 -12.06
N SER A 48 4.30 -0.43 -13.20
CA SER A 48 5.57 0.30 -13.36
C SER A 48 5.66 1.52 -12.45
N MET A 49 4.59 2.31 -12.33
CA MET A 49 4.56 3.46 -11.43
C MET A 49 4.62 3.04 -9.96
N ASN A 50 3.98 1.94 -9.57
CA ASN A 50 4.09 1.37 -8.22
C ASN A 50 5.56 0.99 -7.90
N VAL A 51 6.25 0.32 -8.82
CA VAL A 51 7.68 0.00 -8.68
C VAL A 51 8.48 1.30 -8.50
N LEU A 52 8.32 2.26 -9.40
CA LEU A 52 9.02 3.54 -9.32
C LEU A 52 8.76 4.26 -7.99
N GLY A 53 7.51 4.34 -7.55
CA GLY A 53 7.16 4.96 -6.27
C GLY A 53 7.83 4.29 -5.09
N ALA A 54 7.86 2.95 -5.09
CA ALA A 54 8.50 2.15 -4.04
C ALA A 54 10.02 2.35 -3.97
N LEU A 55 10.69 2.59 -5.11
CA LEU A 55 12.15 2.80 -5.16
C LEU A 55 12.59 4.18 -4.63
N MET A 56 11.69 5.17 -4.60
CA MET A 56 12.07 6.57 -4.39
C MET A 56 12.15 7.01 -2.92
N PHE A 57 11.46 6.31 -2.00
CA PHE A 57 11.28 6.79 -0.64
C PHE A 57 11.33 5.66 0.41
N THR A 58 11.72 6.00 1.64
CA THR A 58 11.83 5.03 2.77
C THR A 58 11.31 5.57 4.12
N ALA A 59 10.65 6.74 4.13
CA ALA A 59 10.15 7.39 5.35
C ALA A 59 9.05 6.60 6.09
N VAL A 60 8.10 6.01 5.36
CA VAL A 60 7.03 5.16 5.92
C VAL A 60 7.64 3.88 6.48
N ALA A 61 8.65 3.30 5.81
CA ALA A 61 9.31 2.08 6.29
C ALA A 61 9.97 2.31 7.66
N LYS A 62 10.63 3.45 7.85
CA LYS A 62 11.20 3.86 9.15
C LYS A 62 10.12 4.05 10.22
N THR A 63 8.95 4.57 9.83
CA THR A 63 7.82 4.75 10.74
C THR A 63 7.23 3.41 11.16
N ILE A 64 7.04 2.47 10.24
CA ILE A 64 6.51 1.13 10.53
C ILE A 64 7.50 0.31 11.35
N GLY A 65 8.78 0.33 10.99
CA GLY A 65 9.83 -0.46 11.65
C GLY A 65 10.10 -0.08 13.11
N LYS A 66 9.65 1.08 13.58
CA LYS A 66 9.79 1.52 14.99
C LYS A 66 8.47 1.89 15.68
N GLY A 67 7.43 2.17 14.90
CA GLY A 67 6.24 2.87 15.37
C GLY A 67 5.11 1.98 15.88
N ILE A 68 5.16 0.67 15.64
CA ILE A 68 4.07 -0.22 16.03
C ILE A 68 4.43 -0.97 17.32
N VAL A 69 5.61 -1.58 17.36
CA VAL A 69 6.07 -2.42 18.47
C VAL A 69 7.54 -2.09 18.74
N ASP A 70 7.99 -2.22 20.00
CA ASP A 70 9.41 -2.04 20.35
C ASP A 70 10.28 -3.10 19.64
N PRO A 71 11.25 -2.69 18.77
CA PRO A 71 12.09 -3.62 18.03
C PRO A 71 12.89 -4.60 18.89
N ASN A 72 13.18 -4.24 20.14
CA ASN A 72 13.93 -5.09 21.06
C ASN A 72 13.05 -6.14 21.75
N ALA A 73 11.73 -5.93 21.78
CA ALA A 73 10.78 -6.82 22.44
C ALA A 73 10.05 -7.75 21.45
N VAL A 74 10.08 -7.45 20.15
CA VAL A 74 9.45 -8.26 19.10
C VAL A 74 10.24 -9.55 18.89
N ARG A 75 9.55 -10.69 18.85
CA ARG A 75 10.09 -11.97 18.40
C ARG A 75 9.60 -12.30 17.01
N ASP A 76 10.36 -13.12 16.28
CA ASP A 76 10.03 -13.56 14.93
C ASP A 76 8.61 -14.13 14.80
N ILE A 77 8.16 -14.89 15.80
CA ILE A 77 6.84 -15.52 15.79
C ILE A 77 5.71 -14.48 15.70
N VAL A 78 5.88 -13.31 16.32
CA VAL A 78 4.91 -12.21 16.26
C VAL A 78 4.81 -11.68 14.83
N ILE A 79 5.95 -11.48 14.16
CA ILE A 79 6.01 -10.98 12.79
C ILE A 79 5.40 -12.02 11.83
N VAL A 80 5.75 -13.30 11.98
CA VAL A 80 5.21 -14.40 11.18
C VAL A 80 3.69 -14.48 11.33
N SER A 81 3.17 -14.49 12.57
CA SER A 81 1.73 -14.52 12.83
C SER A 81 1.01 -13.30 12.24
N ALA A 82 1.59 -12.12 12.37
CA ALA A 82 1.03 -10.88 11.82
C ALA A 82 0.97 -10.92 10.29
N LEU A 83 2.03 -11.38 9.62
CA LEU A 83 2.07 -11.48 8.16
C LEU A 83 1.10 -12.53 7.62
N ILE A 84 0.98 -13.68 8.29
CA ILE A 84 0.00 -14.72 7.91
C ILE A 84 -1.42 -14.15 8.03
N ALA A 85 -1.78 -13.58 9.17
CA ALA A 85 -3.12 -13.04 9.39
C ALA A 85 -3.44 -11.89 8.42
N GLY A 86 -2.49 -10.96 8.22
CA GLY A 86 -2.62 -9.86 7.28
C GLY A 86 -2.79 -10.33 5.83
N PHE A 87 -1.98 -11.31 5.41
CA PHE A 87 -2.05 -11.88 4.05
C PHE A 87 -3.36 -12.62 3.83
N LEU A 88 -3.75 -13.49 4.75
CA LEU A 88 -4.99 -14.26 4.63
C LEU A 88 -6.20 -13.35 4.54
N TRP A 89 -6.27 -12.31 5.39
CA TRP A 89 -7.33 -11.32 5.33
C TRP A 89 -7.35 -10.60 3.98
N ASN A 90 -6.22 -10.05 3.57
CA ASN A 90 -6.16 -9.25 2.35
C ASN A 90 -6.43 -10.08 1.08
N ALA A 91 -5.88 -11.30 1.00
CA ALA A 91 -6.14 -12.23 -0.08
C ALA A 91 -7.61 -12.70 -0.11
N ALA A 92 -8.21 -12.97 1.05
CA ALA A 92 -9.63 -13.34 1.14
C ALA A 92 -10.54 -12.22 0.63
N MET A 93 -10.34 -10.98 1.10
CA MET A 93 -11.13 -9.82 0.68
C MET A 93 -10.96 -9.52 -0.81
N THR A 94 -9.73 -9.64 -1.33
CA THR A 94 -9.44 -9.50 -2.76
C THR A 94 -10.19 -10.55 -3.59
N ARG A 95 -10.23 -11.80 -3.13
CA ARG A 95 -11.00 -12.87 -3.80
C ARG A 95 -12.50 -12.60 -3.77
N LEU A 96 -13.01 -12.01 -2.68
CA LEU A 96 -14.40 -11.58 -2.55
C LEU A 96 -14.71 -10.31 -3.37
N GLY A 97 -13.70 -9.66 -3.95
CA GLY A 97 -13.87 -8.43 -4.72
C GLY A 97 -14.14 -7.20 -3.85
N LEU A 98 -13.82 -7.27 -2.56
CA LEU A 98 -14.01 -6.19 -1.60
C LEU A 98 -12.74 -5.32 -1.53
N PRO A 99 -12.86 -3.99 -1.78
CA PRO A 99 -11.76 -3.06 -1.57
C PRO A 99 -11.53 -2.91 -0.07
N VAL A 100 -10.33 -3.23 0.41
CA VAL A 100 -9.99 -3.16 1.84
C VAL A 100 -8.64 -2.52 2.04
N SER A 101 -8.43 -1.93 3.22
CA SER A 101 -7.14 -1.32 3.53
C SER A 101 -6.13 -2.35 4.01
N ALA A 102 -5.14 -2.66 3.17
CA ALA A 102 -3.99 -3.49 3.55
C ALA A 102 -3.21 -2.89 4.75
N SER A 103 -3.20 -1.56 4.88
CA SER A 103 -2.62 -0.86 6.04
C SER A 103 -3.25 -1.31 7.35
N HIS A 104 -4.58 -1.26 7.43
CA HIS A 104 -5.31 -1.68 8.63
C HIS A 104 -5.13 -3.17 8.89
N ALA A 105 -5.10 -3.99 7.83
CA ALA A 105 -4.87 -5.42 7.95
C ALA A 105 -3.50 -5.72 8.58
N LEU A 106 -2.43 -5.11 8.09
CA LEU A 106 -1.06 -5.34 8.57
C LEU A 106 -0.83 -4.76 9.97
N ILE A 107 -1.26 -3.51 10.20
CA ILE A 107 -1.09 -2.86 11.50
C ILE A 107 -1.93 -3.58 12.55
N GLY A 108 -3.18 -3.91 12.23
CA GLY A 108 -4.09 -4.62 13.12
C GLY A 108 -3.59 -6.03 13.44
N SER A 109 -3.11 -6.79 12.45
CA SER A 109 -2.55 -8.12 12.68
C SER A 109 -1.27 -8.07 13.53
N LEU A 110 -0.42 -7.06 13.34
CA LEU A 110 0.79 -6.88 14.13
C LEU A 110 0.49 -6.48 15.58
N ILE A 111 -0.44 -5.55 15.79
CA ILE A 111 -0.91 -5.18 17.14
C ILE A 111 -1.49 -6.42 17.84
N GLY A 112 -2.38 -7.15 17.17
CA GLY A 112 -3.01 -8.35 17.75
C GLY A 112 -2.01 -9.43 18.11
N ALA A 113 -1.07 -9.75 17.21
CA ALA A 113 -0.02 -10.73 17.45
C ALA A 113 0.92 -10.29 18.59
N ALA A 114 1.29 -9.00 18.63
CA ALA A 114 2.17 -8.47 19.67
C ALA A 114 1.49 -8.47 21.04
N MET A 115 0.22 -8.07 21.11
CA MET A 115 -0.57 -8.11 22.35
C MET A 115 -0.76 -9.53 22.88
N ALA A 116 -1.03 -10.50 21.99
CA ALA A 116 -1.14 -11.90 22.38
C ALA A 116 0.17 -12.46 22.95
N PHE A 117 1.31 -11.94 22.51
CA PHE A 117 2.63 -12.38 22.92
C PHE A 117 3.15 -11.69 24.19
N GLY A 118 3.04 -10.37 24.28
CA GLY A 118 3.67 -9.55 25.33
C GLY A 118 2.74 -8.60 26.07
N GLY A 119 1.42 -8.71 25.86
CA GLY A 119 0.43 -7.79 26.43
C GLY A 119 0.49 -6.38 25.84
N PHE A 120 -0.19 -5.43 26.46
CA PHE A 120 -0.25 -4.04 25.97
C PHE A 120 1.09 -3.29 26.05
N GLY A 121 1.98 -3.69 26.98
CA GLY A 121 3.25 -3.00 27.23
C GLY A 121 4.26 -3.09 26.08
N ILE A 122 4.09 -4.02 25.15
CA ILE A 122 4.98 -4.19 23.99
C ILE A 122 4.71 -3.14 22.88
N LEU A 123 3.51 -2.53 22.90
CA LEU A 123 3.06 -1.61 21.87
C LEU A 123 3.70 -0.24 22.04
N ASN A 124 4.16 0.34 20.92
CA ASN A 124 4.62 1.72 20.91
C ASN A 124 3.41 2.66 20.79
N ILE A 125 2.79 3.02 21.91
CA ILE A 125 1.59 3.88 21.95
C ILE A 125 1.81 5.21 21.22
N ALA A 126 3.01 5.81 21.36
CA ALA A 126 3.32 7.08 20.70
C ALA A 126 3.37 6.94 19.17
N GLY A 127 3.97 5.86 18.66
CA GLY A 127 4.02 5.56 17.24
C GLY A 127 2.64 5.18 16.68
N LEU A 128 1.88 4.34 17.40
CA LEU A 128 0.51 4.00 17.06
C LEU A 128 -0.38 5.24 16.96
N LYS A 129 -0.30 6.15 17.94
CA LYS A 129 -1.04 7.42 17.90
C LYS A 129 -0.75 8.21 16.63
N LYS A 130 0.51 8.30 16.20
CA LYS A 130 0.89 8.98 14.95
C LYS A 130 0.28 8.29 13.73
N ILE A 131 0.36 6.96 13.66
CA ILE A 131 -0.18 6.16 12.56
C ILE A 131 -1.70 6.32 12.47
N PHE A 132 -2.42 6.12 13.58
CA PHE A 132 -3.88 6.27 13.63
C PHE A 132 -4.34 7.70 13.32
N THR A 133 -3.61 8.72 13.80
CA THR A 133 -3.94 10.12 13.48
C THR A 133 -3.82 10.37 11.98
N ALA A 134 -2.76 9.88 11.34
CA ALA A 134 -2.59 10.02 9.90
C ALA A 134 -3.66 9.25 9.11
N LEU A 135 -4.04 8.06 9.58
CA LEU A 135 -5.04 7.20 8.95
C LEU A 135 -6.46 7.76 9.04
N LEU A 136 -6.78 8.48 10.12
CA LEU A 136 -8.06 9.17 10.29
C LEU A 136 -8.09 10.53 9.57
N ALA A 137 -6.97 11.27 9.59
CA ALA A 137 -6.89 12.59 8.98
C ALA A 137 -6.85 12.53 7.45
N SER A 138 -6.22 11.52 6.85
CA SER A 138 -5.99 11.49 5.40
C SER A 138 -7.27 11.39 4.55
N PRO A 139 -8.33 10.62 4.92
CA PRO A 139 -9.57 10.63 4.14
C PRO A 139 -10.31 11.96 4.25
N ILE A 140 -10.30 12.58 5.45
CA ILE A 140 -10.93 13.88 5.69
C ILE A 140 -10.27 14.95 4.82
N LEU A 141 -8.94 15.03 4.87
CA LEU A 141 -8.17 15.94 4.03
C LEU A 141 -8.38 15.65 2.54
N GLY A 142 -8.40 14.37 2.15
CA GLY A 142 -8.68 13.95 0.77
C GLY A 142 -10.04 14.43 0.27
N ILE A 143 -11.09 14.35 1.09
CA ILE A 143 -12.43 14.85 0.76
C ILE A 143 -12.41 16.36 0.56
N PHE A 144 -11.84 17.14 1.49
CA PHE A 144 -11.83 18.59 1.38
C PHE A 144 -11.00 19.06 0.17
N VAL A 145 -9.78 18.55 0.03
CA VAL A 145 -8.91 18.90 -1.09
C VAL A 145 -9.55 18.48 -2.41
N GLY A 146 -10.10 17.27 -2.49
CA GLY A 146 -10.81 16.77 -3.67
C GLY A 146 -12.03 17.62 -4.03
N TYR A 147 -12.84 18.02 -3.04
CA TYR A 147 -14.01 18.88 -3.24
C TYR A 147 -13.63 20.25 -3.80
N TYR A 148 -12.68 20.94 -3.18
CA TYR A 148 -12.26 22.28 -3.63
C TYR A 148 -11.55 22.21 -4.99
N PHE A 149 -10.76 21.16 -5.24
CA PHE A 149 -10.11 20.94 -6.51
C PHE A 149 -11.13 20.68 -7.64
N MET A 150 -12.14 19.85 -7.38
CA MET A 150 -13.24 19.63 -8.32
C MET A 150 -14.02 20.93 -8.59
N LYS A 151 -14.33 21.72 -7.56
CA LYS A 151 -14.99 23.02 -7.70
C LYS A 151 -14.18 23.98 -8.57
N LEU A 152 -12.85 23.98 -8.42
CA LEU A 152 -11.95 24.77 -9.27
C LEU A 152 -11.99 24.29 -10.73
N ILE A 153 -11.90 22.99 -10.97
CA ILE A 153 -12.00 22.40 -12.32
C ILE A 153 -13.32 22.80 -12.99
N LEU A 154 -14.45 22.66 -12.30
CA LEU A 154 -15.76 23.02 -12.83
C LEU A 154 -15.88 24.53 -13.11
N LYS A 155 -15.31 25.38 -12.25
CA LYS A 155 -15.29 26.83 -12.48
C LYS A 155 -14.49 27.22 -13.72
N LEU A 156 -13.36 26.56 -13.97
CA LEU A 156 -12.47 26.86 -15.09
C LEU A 156 -12.95 26.23 -16.40
N PHE A 157 -13.43 25.00 -16.37
CA PHE A 157 -13.67 24.18 -17.58
C PHE A 157 -15.15 23.81 -17.79
N GLY A 158 -16.05 24.08 -16.85
CA GLY A 158 -17.45 23.63 -16.91
C GLY A 158 -18.29 24.26 -18.04
N LYS A 159 -17.82 25.35 -18.67
CA LYS A 159 -18.48 25.99 -19.81
C LYS A 159 -17.94 25.53 -21.17
N PHE A 160 -16.90 24.68 -21.20
CA PHE A 160 -16.28 24.22 -22.44
C PHE A 160 -17.11 23.10 -23.09
N PRO A 161 -17.04 22.95 -24.43
CA PRO A 161 -17.77 21.90 -25.12
C PRO A 161 -17.31 20.50 -24.64
N PRO A 162 -18.24 19.57 -24.34
CA PRO A 162 -17.92 18.27 -23.75
C PRO A 162 -16.88 17.46 -24.53
N GLY A 163 -16.90 17.53 -25.87
CA GLY A 163 -15.92 16.81 -26.71
C GLY A 163 -14.47 17.27 -26.49
N ALA A 164 -14.23 18.57 -26.32
CA ALA A 164 -12.89 19.10 -26.07
C ALA A 164 -12.42 18.76 -24.64
N VAL A 165 -13.33 18.83 -23.66
CA VAL A 165 -13.08 18.45 -22.27
C VAL A 165 -12.69 16.98 -22.20
N ASN A 166 -13.51 16.07 -22.74
CA ASN A 166 -13.25 14.63 -22.71
C ASN A 166 -11.90 14.26 -23.36
N ARG A 167 -11.56 14.88 -24.49
CA ARG A 167 -10.28 14.62 -25.18
C ARG A 167 -9.07 15.04 -24.34
N ASN A 168 -9.12 16.21 -23.71
CA ASN A 168 -7.99 16.75 -22.94
C ASN A 168 -7.91 16.10 -21.54
N PHE A 169 -9.04 15.97 -20.84
CA PHE A 169 -9.12 15.34 -19.54
C PHE A 169 -8.82 13.85 -19.60
N GLY A 170 -9.13 13.15 -20.71
CA GLY A 170 -8.70 11.77 -20.91
C GLY A 170 -7.17 11.63 -20.85
N ARG A 171 -6.42 12.55 -21.48
CA ARG A 171 -4.95 12.55 -21.39
C ARG A 171 -4.45 12.88 -19.98
N LEU A 172 -5.07 13.87 -19.32
CA LEU A 172 -4.74 14.23 -17.94
C LEU A 172 -5.06 13.10 -16.95
N GLN A 173 -6.07 12.27 -17.25
CA GLN A 173 -6.43 11.13 -16.41
C GLN A 173 -5.31 10.07 -16.39
N ILE A 174 -4.57 9.90 -17.48
CA ILE A 174 -3.38 9.02 -17.52
C ILE A 174 -2.31 9.55 -16.55
N LEU A 175 -2.07 10.86 -16.51
CA LEU A 175 -1.13 11.46 -15.56
C LEU A 175 -1.63 11.31 -14.12
N SER A 176 -2.92 11.55 -13.87
CA SER A 176 -3.53 11.39 -12.55
C SER A 176 -3.47 9.95 -12.06
N SER A 177 -3.75 8.96 -12.91
CA SER A 177 -3.67 7.55 -12.53
C SER A 177 -2.22 7.09 -12.32
N SER A 178 -1.29 7.60 -13.13
CA SER A 178 0.16 7.38 -12.93
C SER A 178 0.61 7.92 -11.58
N PHE A 179 0.19 9.13 -11.23
CA PHE A 179 0.51 9.75 -9.94
C PHE A 179 -0.12 8.99 -8.76
N MET A 180 -1.36 8.52 -8.91
CA MET A 180 -2.02 7.70 -7.89
C MET A 180 -1.27 6.38 -7.68
N ALA A 181 -0.90 5.67 -8.74
CA ALA A 181 -0.11 4.44 -8.66
C ALA A 181 1.29 4.70 -8.06
N PHE A 182 1.97 5.76 -8.51
CA PHE A 182 3.26 6.15 -7.93
C PHE A 182 3.14 6.44 -6.42
N SER A 183 2.13 7.20 -6.03
CA SER A 183 1.85 7.54 -4.63
C SER A 183 1.53 6.30 -3.81
N HIS A 184 0.75 5.37 -4.36
CA HIS A 184 0.46 4.09 -3.73
C HIS A 184 1.74 3.29 -3.49
N GLY A 185 2.56 3.05 -4.51
CA GLY A 185 3.84 2.33 -4.36
C GLY A 185 4.79 3.01 -3.37
N SER A 186 4.82 4.35 -3.37
CA SER A 186 5.63 5.12 -2.42
C SER A 186 5.18 5.02 -0.96
N ASN A 187 3.95 4.62 -0.67
CA ASN A 187 3.45 4.51 0.71
C ASN A 187 3.34 3.04 1.14
N ASP A 188 2.77 2.20 0.29
CA ASP A 188 2.35 0.86 0.66
C ASP A 188 3.49 -0.14 0.66
N ALA A 189 4.35 -0.13 -0.36
CA ALA A 189 5.50 -1.03 -0.42
C ALA A 189 6.47 -0.80 0.75
N GLN A 190 6.56 0.44 1.22
CA GLN A 190 7.37 0.79 2.36
C GLN A 190 6.92 0.14 3.66
N LYS A 191 5.63 -0.23 3.81
CA LYS A 191 5.15 -0.88 5.03
C LYS A 191 5.79 -2.25 5.19
N VAL A 192 5.81 -3.03 4.11
CA VAL A 192 6.47 -4.34 4.10
C VAL A 192 7.98 -4.20 4.20
N MET A 193 8.59 -3.20 3.56
CA MET A 193 10.01 -2.88 3.77
C MET A 193 10.30 -2.65 5.26
N GLY A 194 9.43 -1.91 5.96
CA GLY A 194 9.52 -1.66 7.39
C GLY A 194 9.43 -2.92 8.24
N ILE A 195 8.54 -3.86 7.91
CA ILE A 195 8.41 -5.15 8.61
C ILE A 195 9.63 -6.04 8.41
N ILE A 196 10.13 -6.17 7.17
CA ILE A 196 11.35 -6.94 6.90
C ILE A 196 12.54 -6.30 7.63
N THR A 197 12.67 -4.97 7.57
CA THR A 197 13.74 -4.24 8.25
C THR A 197 13.66 -4.41 9.77
N LEU A 198 12.47 -4.38 10.35
CA LEU A 198 12.24 -4.68 11.76
C LEU A 198 12.73 -6.08 12.13
N ALA A 199 12.38 -7.09 11.34
CA ALA A 199 12.83 -8.46 11.59
C ALA A 199 14.36 -8.61 11.52
N LEU A 200 14.99 -7.99 10.53
CA LEU A 200 16.45 -7.99 10.38
C LEU A 200 17.15 -7.27 11.52
N PHE A 201 16.63 -6.12 11.93
CA PHE A 201 17.19 -5.30 13.00
C PHE A 201 17.04 -5.99 14.36
N SER A 202 15.87 -6.55 14.65
CA SER A 202 15.60 -7.28 15.90
C SER A 202 16.54 -8.47 16.10
N LYS A 203 17.02 -9.09 15.00
CA LYS A 203 18.05 -10.14 15.03
C LYS A 203 19.50 -9.66 15.07
N GLY A 204 19.74 -8.36 15.03
CA GLY A 204 21.09 -7.80 14.92
C GLY A 204 21.77 -8.11 13.57
N MET A 205 21.01 -8.47 12.53
CA MET A 205 21.57 -8.71 11.18
C MET A 205 21.89 -7.40 10.45
N ILE A 206 21.27 -6.30 10.87
CA ILE A 206 21.58 -4.93 10.43
C ILE A 206 21.81 -4.03 11.64
N PRO A 207 22.75 -3.09 11.58
CA PRO A 207 23.13 -2.26 12.72
C PRO A 207 22.15 -1.10 12.99
N SER A 208 21.30 -0.77 12.03
CA SER A 208 20.36 0.35 12.09
C SER A 208 19.05 0.01 11.36
N ILE A 209 17.97 0.77 11.63
CA ILE A 209 16.69 0.66 10.91
C ILE A 209 16.75 1.51 9.64
N GLU A 210 17.77 1.27 8.83
CA GLU A 210 17.84 1.74 7.45
C GLU A 210 17.47 0.57 6.55
N VAL A 211 16.57 0.84 5.59
CA VAL A 211 16.06 -0.21 4.71
C VAL A 211 17.16 -0.63 3.73
N PRO A 212 17.57 -1.90 3.73
CA PRO A 212 18.57 -2.38 2.77
C PRO A 212 18.05 -2.29 1.34
N VAL A 213 18.92 -1.96 0.39
CA VAL A 213 18.55 -1.82 -1.03
C VAL A 213 17.88 -3.06 -1.60
N TRP A 214 18.33 -4.26 -1.21
CA TRP A 214 17.71 -5.51 -1.66
C TRP A 214 16.26 -5.66 -1.16
N VAL A 215 15.94 -5.17 0.05
CA VAL A 215 14.57 -5.16 0.58
C VAL A 215 13.72 -4.21 -0.24
N ILE A 216 14.25 -3.02 -0.56
CA ILE A 216 13.57 -2.03 -1.40
C ILE A 216 13.22 -2.65 -2.75
N LEU A 217 14.20 -3.28 -3.41
CA LEU A 217 14.01 -3.91 -4.72
C LEU A 217 12.95 -5.02 -4.67
N ILE A 218 13.07 -5.96 -3.73
CA ILE A 218 12.12 -7.09 -3.62
C ILE A 218 10.70 -6.59 -3.35
N CYS A 219 10.52 -5.65 -2.42
CA CYS A 219 9.19 -5.09 -2.12
C CYS A 219 8.64 -4.31 -3.32
N ALA A 220 9.46 -3.49 -4.00
CA ALA A 220 9.04 -2.73 -5.17
C ALA A 220 8.55 -3.65 -6.30
N PHE A 221 9.32 -4.69 -6.65
CA PHE A 221 8.92 -5.64 -7.68
C PHE A 221 7.72 -6.48 -7.25
N SER A 222 7.62 -6.86 -5.97
CA SER A 222 6.46 -7.59 -5.45
C SER A 222 5.17 -6.77 -5.55
N MET A 223 5.22 -5.48 -5.22
CA MET A 223 4.09 -4.55 -5.38
C MET A 223 3.67 -4.44 -6.84
N GLY A 224 4.65 -4.21 -7.73
CA GLY A 224 4.43 -4.11 -9.17
C GLY A 224 3.81 -5.39 -9.74
N LEU A 225 4.31 -6.56 -9.32
CA LEU A 225 3.81 -7.87 -9.72
C LEU A 225 2.40 -8.15 -9.20
N GLY A 226 2.11 -7.79 -7.94
CA GLY A 226 0.76 -7.84 -7.38
C GLY A 226 -0.22 -6.98 -8.18
N THR A 227 0.21 -5.77 -8.54
CA THR A 227 -0.58 -4.87 -9.39
C THR A 227 -0.77 -5.44 -10.79
N ALA A 228 0.26 -6.09 -11.33
CA ALA A 228 0.23 -6.73 -12.63
C ALA A 228 -0.79 -7.88 -12.72
N PHE A 229 -1.05 -8.59 -11.61
CA PHE A 229 -2.10 -9.60 -11.58
C PHE A 229 -3.51 -9.04 -11.77
N GLY A 230 -3.70 -7.72 -11.62
CA GLY A 230 -4.92 -7.00 -11.98
C GLY A 230 -6.13 -7.49 -11.20
N GLY A 231 -6.45 -6.82 -10.08
CA GLY A 231 -7.56 -7.15 -9.18
C GLY A 231 -8.95 -7.00 -9.80
N TRP A 232 -9.26 -7.74 -10.87
CA TRP A 232 -10.41 -7.50 -11.73
C TRP A 232 -11.75 -7.56 -11.01
N ARG A 233 -11.88 -8.39 -9.98
CA ARG A 233 -13.08 -8.42 -9.15
C ARG A 233 -13.26 -7.09 -8.41
N VAL A 234 -12.20 -6.59 -7.77
CA VAL A 234 -12.19 -5.30 -7.07
C VAL A 234 -12.35 -4.13 -8.04
N ILE A 235 -11.66 -4.17 -9.19
CA ILE A 235 -11.81 -3.17 -10.27
C ILE A 235 -13.26 -3.11 -10.75
N LYS A 236 -13.93 -4.25 -10.92
CA LYS A 236 -15.36 -4.27 -11.28
C LYS A 236 -16.23 -3.68 -10.18
N THR A 237 -15.96 -4.00 -8.92
CA THR A 237 -16.69 -3.43 -7.77
C THR A 237 -16.57 -1.91 -7.70
N LEU A 238 -15.39 -1.34 -7.96
CA LEU A 238 -15.15 0.10 -7.90
C LEU A 238 -15.47 0.85 -9.19
N GLY A 239 -15.41 0.19 -10.34
CA GLY A 239 -15.51 0.84 -11.66
C GLY A 239 -16.88 0.72 -12.32
N VAL A 240 -17.77 -0.13 -11.81
CA VAL A 240 -19.09 -0.41 -12.41
C VAL A 240 -20.25 -0.01 -11.48
N ASN A 241 -19.99 0.16 -10.18
CA ASN A 241 -20.94 0.72 -9.22
C ASN A 241 -20.67 2.21 -9.02
#